data_AF-A0A3D3UMH9-F1
#
_entry.id   AF-A0A3D3UMH9-F1
#
_cell.length_a   1.000
_cell.length_b   1.000
_cell.length_c   1.000
_cell.angle_alpha   90.00
_cell.angle_beta   90.00
_cell.angle_gamma   90.00
#
_symmetry.space_group_name_H-M   'P 1'
#
loop_
_entity.id
_entity.type
_entity.pdbx_description
1 polymer ?
#
loop_
_entity_poly.entity_id
_entity_poly.type
_entity_poly.pdbx_seq_one_letter_code
_entity_poly.pdbx_strand_id
1 'polypeptide(L)' 'MLITSNLAFSEWVQVFQGERMTAALLDRLTHHCHIFEMNGESYRFKQSVG' A
#
# COMPACT_ATOMS: atom_id res chain seq x y z
N MET A 1 -2.22 -7.41 -11.85
CA MET A 1 -3.08 -6.73 -10.84
C MET A 1 -2.36 -5.48 -10.39
N LEU A 2 -3.05 -4.34 -10.28
CA LEU A 2 -2.48 -3.09 -9.77
C LEU A 2 -3.20 -2.73 -8.48
N ILE A 3 -2.43 -2.50 -7.41
CA ILE A 3 -2.97 -2.11 -6.10
C ILE A 3 -2.25 -0.83 -5.68
N THR A 4 -3.03 0.13 -5.19
CA THR A 4 -2.52 1.36 -4.57
C THR A 4 -2.91 1.35 -3.11
N SER A 5 -1.96 1.61 -2.22
CA SER A 5 -2.21 1.75 -0.79
C SER A 5 -1.45 2.95 -0.25
N ASN A 6 -2.05 3.66 0.69
CA ASN A 6 -1.41 4.71 1.47
C ASN A 6 -0.88 4.19 2.82
N LEU A 7 -0.99 2.89 3.07
CA LEU A 7 -0.51 2.23 4.29
C LEU A 7 0.68 1.33 3.99
N ALA A 8 1.66 1.31 4.90
CA ALA A 8 2.77 0.38 4.82
C ALA A 8 2.29 -1.07 5.01
N PHE A 9 2.97 -2.06 4.42
CA PHE A 9 2.53 -3.47 4.51
C PHE A 9 2.41 -3.99 5.95
N SER A 10 3.23 -3.50 6.89
CA SER A 10 3.12 -3.82 8.31
C SER A 10 1.78 -3.42 8.91
N GLU A 11 1.16 -2.37 8.36
CA GLU A 11 -0.12 -1.84 8.82
C GLU A 11 -1.31 -2.56 8.18
N TRP A 12 -1.09 -3.44 7.19
CA TRP A 12 -2.19 -4.12 6.50
C TRP A 12 -2.92 -5.14 7.39
N VAL A 13 -2.31 -5.56 8.50
CA VAL A 13 -2.96 -6.43 9.49
C VAL A 13 -4.17 -5.76 10.14
N GLN A 14 -4.24 -4.43 10.15
CA GLN A 14 -5.42 -3.70 10.64
C GLN A 14 -6.57 -3.72 9.62
N VAL A 15 -6.27 -3.92 8.33
CA VAL A 15 -7.23 -3.95 7.24
C VAL A 15 -7.74 -5.38 7.03
N PHE A 16 -6.84 -6.35 7.03
CA PHE A 16 -7.15 -7.76 6.83
C PHE A 16 -7.23 -8.49 8.17
N GLN A 17 -8.33 -9.19 8.41
CA GLN A 17 -8.55 -9.86 9.69
C GLN A 17 -7.57 -11.01 9.91
N GLY A 18 -6.60 -10.80 10.80
CA GLY A 18 -5.69 -11.83 11.30
C GLY A 18 -4.32 -11.81 10.62
N GLU A 19 -3.28 -11.91 11.46
CA GLU A 19 -1.87 -11.87 11.05
C GLU A 19 -1.53 -12.94 10.01
N ARG A 20 -1.96 -14.19 10.21
CA ARG A 20 -1.63 -15.30 9.30
C ARG A 20 -2.23 -15.11 7.91
N MET A 21 -3.46 -14.62 7.83
CA MET A 21 -4.12 -14.38 6.55
C MET A 21 -3.45 -13.22 5.82
N THR A 22 -3.13 -12.14 6.53
CA THR A 22 -2.42 -10.99 5.98
C THR A 22 -1.04 -11.38 5.46
N ALA A 23 -0.28 -12.16 6.23
CA ALA A 23 1.03 -12.66 5.81
C ALA A 23 0.94 -13.52 4.55
N ALA A 24 0.00 -14.47 4.49
CA ALA A 24 -0.21 -15.32 3.30
C ALA A 24 -0.66 -14.52 2.06
N LEU A 25 -1.40 -13.43 2.25
CA LEU A 25 -1.79 -12.51 1.19
C LEU A 25 -0.59 -11.71 0.68
N LEU A 26 0.17 -11.10 1.58
CA LEU A 26 1.38 -10.33 1.24
C LEU A 26 2.41 -11.18 0.54
N ASP A 27 2.64 -12.41 0.99
CA ASP A 27 3.55 -13.38 0.37
C ASP A 27 3.20 -13.58 -1.13
N ARG A 28 1.94 -13.93 -1.43
CA ARG A 28 1.49 -14.14 -2.81
C ARG A 28 1.51 -12.87 -3.65
N LEU A 29 1.16 -11.73 -3.06
CA LEU A 29 1.16 -10.44 -3.73
C LEU A 29 2.58 -9.98 -4.10
N THR A 30 3.54 -10.22 -3.22
CA THR A 30 4.92 -9.73 -3.36
C THR A 30 5.81 -10.66 -4.17
N HIS A 31 5.43 -11.94 -4.32
CA HIS A 31 6.21 -12.94 -5.07
C HIS A 31 6.54 -12.53 -6.52
N HIS A 32 5.64 -11.81 -7.19
CA HIS A 32 5.84 -11.32 -8.57
C HIS A 32 5.34 -9.88 -8.75
N CYS A 33 5.69 -8.97 -7.83
CA CYS A 33 5.34 -7.56 -7.97
C CYS A 33 6.55 -6.63 -8.13
N HIS A 34 6.25 -5.46 -8.67
CA HIS A 34 7.13 -4.29 -8.60
C HIS A 34 6.48 -3.30 -7.65
N ILE A 35 7.20 -2.92 -6.59
CA ILE A 35 6.73 -1.95 -5.61
C ILE A 35 7.20 -0.57 -6.06
N PHE A 36 6.26 0.37 -6.15
CA PHE A 36 6.55 1.77 -6.45
C PHE A 36 6.17 2.61 -5.22
N GLU A 37 7.18 3.17 -4.56
CA GLU A 37 6.96 4.08 -3.43
C GLU A 37 6.66 5.49 -3.94
N MET A 38 5.50 6.01 -3.54
CA MET A 38 5.03 7.34 -3.95
C MET A 38 5.28 8.34 -2.81
N ASN A 39 6.52 8.82 -2.69
CA ASN A 39 6.95 9.77 -1.65
C ASN A 39 6.84 11.25 -2.08
N GLY A 40 6.05 11.54 -3.11
CA GLY A 40 5.87 12.88 -3.65
C GLY A 40 4.86 13.72 -2.88
N GLU A 41 4.93 15.04 -3.05
CA GLU A 41 3.94 15.96 -2.50
C GLU A 41 2.54 15.70 -3.09
N SER A 42 1.51 15.90 -2.27
CA SER A 42 0.11 15.77 -2.70
C SER A 42 -0.20 16.74 -3.84
N TYR A 43 -0.61 16.19 -4.98
CA TYR A 43 -1.06 16.98 -6.12
C TYR A 43 -2.25 17.87 -5.76
N ARG A 44 -3.17 17.38 -4.92
CA ARG A 44 -4.33 18.16 -4.43
C ARG A 44 -3.89 19.37 -3.62
N PHE A 45 -2.86 19.22 -2.80
CA PHE A 45 -2.31 20.33 -2.02
C PHE A 45 -1.71 21.39 -2.95
N LYS A 46 -0.90 20.97 -3.94
CA LYS A 46 -0.34 21.89 -4.95
C LYS A 46 -1.39 22.73 -5.67
N GLN A 47 -2.53 22.14 -5.99
CA GLN A 47 -3.62 22.85 -6.68
C GLN A 47 -4.45 23.75 -5.75
N SER A 48 -4.45 23.51 -4.44
CA SER A 48 -5.24 24.27 -3.47
C SER A 48 -4.52 25.51 -2.94
N VAL A 49 -3.21 25.63 -3.20
CA VAL A 49 -2.35 26.76 -2.76
C VAL A 49 -2.12 27.78 -3.90
N GLY A 50 -2.80 27.60 -5.04
CA GLY A 50 -2.86 28.58 -6.14
C GLY A 50 -4.11 29.43 -6.05
#